data_AF-A0A352VRG0-F1
#
_entry.id   AF-A0A352VRG0-F1
#
_cell.length_a   1.000
_cell.length_b   1.000
_cell.length_c   1.000
_cell.angle_alpha   90.00
_cell.angle_beta   90.00
_cell.angle_gamma   90.00
#
_symmetry.space_group_name_H-M   'P 1'
#
loop_
_entity.id
_entity.type
_entity.pdbx_description
1 polymer ?
#
loop_
_entity_poly.entity_id
_entity_poly.type
_entity_poly.pdbx_seq_one_letter_code
_entity_poly.pdbx_strand_id
1 'polypeptide(L)'
;MPESPEKPQGEGDRNKPQRNKRRRRGRRRRGSPGQERQHEPTEQELLAQVPDDPAELEAESRPLGLLEVLGSGSGFVRRRESGYTPGNDDIYVGSRMIQKFGLRTGDELVGIVGQARNGKSPPLAHLQRVNDRPPEDMATRPEFQRLSATHPTEQLVLECGRTMLGQPDYTNRVIDLICPLGKGQRAMIVAPAKAGKTTILQAVAQGIVANNPECHLIILLVDERPEEVTEMEQCGFGEVVASTFDQPAERHVQVAEITLERARRRVEQAEDVVIILDSITRLARAHNTIKGGSGRTMSGGLDANSLERPKRFLGSARKISDTQGGGSLTIIATALVDTGSRMDQVIFEEFKGTGNSELVLSRELADRRIYPAIDLPLSATRKEELLLDE
;
A
#
# COMPACT_ATOMS: atom_id res chain seq x y z
N MET A 1 -62.58 -27.52 -27.69
CA MET A 1 -61.72 -28.67 -28.03
C MET A 1 -61.78 -29.67 -26.87
N PRO A 2 -61.91 -30.97 -27.12
CA PRO A 2 -62.87 -31.78 -26.34
C PRO A 2 -62.27 -32.86 -25.41
N GLU A 3 -63.09 -33.18 -24.41
CA GLU A 3 -63.43 -34.49 -23.80
C GLU A 3 -62.39 -35.61 -23.57
N SER A 4 -62.47 -36.14 -22.34
CA SER A 4 -61.95 -37.41 -21.81
C SER A 4 -62.54 -38.65 -22.52
N PRO A 5 -62.00 -39.87 -22.34
CA PRO A 5 -62.34 -40.73 -21.18
C PRO A 5 -61.15 -41.67 -20.74
N GLU A 6 -61.17 -42.61 -19.78
CA GLU A 6 -62.11 -43.05 -18.73
C GLU A 6 -61.39 -43.77 -17.54
N LYS A 7 -62.13 -44.49 -16.69
CA LYS A 7 -61.70 -45.66 -15.86
C LYS A 7 -62.78 -46.75 -16.00
N PRO A 8 -62.51 -48.03 -15.63
CA PRO A 8 -63.11 -48.50 -14.36
C PRO A 8 -62.32 -49.58 -13.57
N GLN A 9 -62.53 -49.56 -12.24
CA GLN A 9 -62.97 -50.62 -11.31
C GLN A 9 -62.40 -52.07 -11.40
N GLY A 10 -62.26 -52.83 -10.30
CA GLY A 10 -62.59 -52.56 -8.89
C GLY A 10 -62.23 -53.75 -7.95
N GLU A 11 -62.54 -53.60 -6.65
CA GLU A 11 -62.69 -54.62 -5.57
C GLU A 11 -61.59 -55.72 -5.36
N GLY A 12 -61.22 -56.13 -4.14
CA GLY A 12 -61.64 -55.74 -2.80
C GLY A 12 -61.03 -56.63 -1.70
N ASP A 13 -61.51 -56.43 -0.46
CA ASP A 13 -61.36 -57.26 0.74
C ASP A 13 -60.11 -57.12 1.66
N ARG A 14 -60.29 -57.57 2.91
CA ARG A 14 -59.62 -57.13 4.14
C ARG A 14 -58.81 -58.26 4.77
N ASN A 15 -57.66 -57.94 5.37
CA ASN A 15 -57.31 -58.54 6.67
C ASN A 15 -56.24 -57.78 7.48
N LYS A 16 -56.47 -57.75 8.79
CA LYS A 16 -55.49 -57.50 9.88
C LYS A 16 -55.47 -58.78 10.75
N PRO A 17 -54.68 -58.92 11.84
CA PRO A 17 -53.54 -58.14 12.32
C PRO A 17 -52.27 -59.02 12.55
N GLN A 18 -51.13 -58.42 12.94
CA GLN A 18 -50.30 -58.99 14.03
C GLN A 18 -49.26 -58.02 14.61
N ARG A 19 -48.61 -58.45 15.70
CA ARG A 19 -48.07 -57.65 16.80
C ARG A 19 -46.61 -58.04 17.09
N ASN A 20 -45.82 -57.11 17.65
CA ASN A 20 -44.52 -57.33 18.31
C ASN A 20 -43.32 -57.87 17.46
N LYS A 21 -42.28 -57.03 17.32
CA LYS A 21 -41.10 -57.09 18.23
C LYS A 21 -40.12 -55.94 18.00
N ARG A 22 -39.93 -55.09 19.03
CA ARG A 22 -38.77 -54.21 19.14
C ARG A 22 -37.49 -55.06 19.18
N ARG A 23 -36.56 -54.87 18.24
CA ARG A 23 -35.15 -55.27 18.39
C ARG A 23 -34.25 -54.06 18.18
N ARG A 24 -33.89 -53.39 19.28
CA ARG A 24 -32.74 -52.48 19.32
C ARG A 24 -31.48 -53.30 19.01
N ARG A 25 -30.94 -53.20 17.79
CA ARG A 25 -29.53 -53.54 17.53
C ARG A 25 -28.73 -52.24 17.58
N GLY A 26 -27.82 -52.14 18.55
CA GLY A 26 -26.99 -50.95 18.73
C GLY A 26 -26.10 -50.73 17.52
N ARG A 27 -26.41 -49.73 16.71
CA ARG A 27 -25.50 -49.21 15.70
C ARG A 27 -24.39 -48.49 16.45
N ARG A 28 -23.30 -49.20 16.78
CA ARG A 28 -22.07 -48.60 17.31
C ARG A 28 -21.71 -47.44 16.38
N ARG A 29 -21.82 -46.20 16.88
CA ARG A 29 -21.23 -45.04 16.20
C ARG A 29 -19.74 -45.34 16.13
N ARG A 30 -19.23 -45.68 14.94
CA ARG A 30 -17.82 -45.44 14.63
C ARG A 30 -17.64 -43.95 14.86
N GLY A 31 -16.87 -43.58 15.88
CA GLY A 31 -16.47 -42.20 16.06
C GLY A 31 -15.73 -41.78 14.78
N SER A 32 -16.12 -40.66 14.20
CA SER A 32 -15.25 -39.98 13.24
C SER A 32 -13.90 -39.76 13.93
N PRO A 33 -12.75 -39.98 13.26
CA PRO A 33 -11.47 -39.57 13.79
C PRO A 33 -11.57 -38.10 14.22
N GLY A 34 -11.05 -37.78 15.41
CA GLY A 34 -11.17 -36.44 15.94
C GLY A 34 -10.57 -35.44 14.98
N GLN A 35 -11.35 -34.41 14.60
CA GLN A 35 -10.73 -33.13 14.30
C GLN A 35 -10.05 -32.69 15.59
N GLU A 36 -8.74 -32.89 15.66
CA GLU A 36 -7.90 -32.19 16.62
C GLU A 36 -8.19 -30.70 16.45
N ARG A 37 -8.88 -30.11 17.42
CA ARG A 37 -8.97 -28.65 17.53
C ARG A 37 -7.57 -28.18 17.91
N GLN A 38 -6.73 -27.98 16.90
CA GLN A 38 -5.35 -27.53 17.05
C GLN A 38 -5.36 -26.21 17.82
N HIS A 39 -5.11 -26.31 19.13
CA HIS A 39 -5.23 -25.21 20.07
C HIS A 39 -4.32 -24.07 19.62
N GLU A 40 -4.88 -22.89 19.37
CA GLU A 40 -4.07 -21.68 19.31
C GLU A 40 -3.35 -21.54 20.66
N PRO A 41 -2.04 -21.24 20.68
CA PRO A 41 -1.32 -21.10 21.92
C PRO A 41 -1.98 -20.02 22.78
N THR A 42 -2.21 -20.33 24.05
CA THR A 42 -2.75 -19.33 24.99
C THR A 42 -1.74 -18.20 25.19
N GLU A 43 -2.25 -17.05 25.64
CA GLU A 43 -1.42 -15.87 25.95
C GLU A 43 -0.31 -16.21 26.96
N GLN A 44 -0.59 -17.09 27.93
CA GLN A 44 0.40 -17.61 28.87
C GLN A 44 1.45 -18.53 28.21
N GLU A 45 1.06 -19.36 27.23
CA GLU A 45 2.01 -20.17 26.45
C GLU A 45 2.93 -19.33 25.56
N LEU A 46 2.47 -18.15 25.10
CA LEU A 46 3.29 -17.23 24.32
C LEU A 46 4.24 -16.43 25.21
N LEU A 47 3.74 -15.88 26.32
CA LEU A 47 4.57 -15.16 27.30
C LEU A 47 5.63 -16.05 27.94
N ALA A 48 5.37 -17.36 28.10
CA ALA A 48 6.39 -18.31 28.57
C ALA A 48 7.52 -18.61 27.56
N GLN A 49 7.48 -18.05 26.34
CA GLN A 49 8.55 -18.12 25.33
C GLN A 49 9.34 -16.80 25.25
N VAL A 50 9.06 -15.84 26.14
CA VAL A 50 9.55 -14.47 26.11
C VAL A 50 10.39 -14.23 27.37
N PRO A 51 11.59 -13.61 27.27
CA PRO A 51 12.38 -13.27 28.45
C PRO A 51 11.67 -12.33 29.43
N ASP A 52 11.92 -12.50 30.74
CA ASP A 52 11.41 -11.60 31.79
C ASP A 52 12.26 -10.31 31.93
N ASP A 53 13.54 -10.33 31.51
CA ASP A 53 14.46 -9.19 31.61
C ASP A 53 14.26 -8.20 30.44
N PRO A 54 13.97 -6.90 30.69
CA PRO A 54 13.93 -5.86 29.68
C PRO A 54 15.15 -5.77 28.76
N ALA A 55 16.36 -6.13 29.24
CA ALA A 55 17.55 -6.13 28.39
C ALA A 55 17.56 -7.28 27.38
N GLU A 56 17.13 -8.48 27.80
CA GLU A 56 16.99 -9.65 26.92
C GLU A 56 15.81 -9.46 25.94
N LEU A 57 14.70 -8.83 26.39
CA LEU A 57 13.56 -8.47 25.54
C LEU A 57 13.95 -7.60 24.35
N GLU A 58 14.73 -6.53 24.57
CA GLU A 58 15.21 -5.66 23.48
C GLU A 58 16.19 -6.40 22.57
N ALA A 59 17.05 -7.27 23.13
CA ALA A 59 18.06 -8.02 22.37
C ALA A 59 17.47 -9.15 21.49
N GLU A 60 16.40 -9.81 21.92
CA GLU A 60 15.70 -10.83 21.12
C GLU A 60 14.67 -10.23 20.15
N SER A 61 14.23 -9.00 20.39
CA SER A 61 13.28 -8.31 19.52
C SER A 61 13.91 -7.94 18.18
N ARG A 62 13.19 -8.22 17.09
CA ARG A 62 13.65 -7.96 15.72
C ARG A 62 12.56 -7.31 14.86
N PRO A 63 12.93 -6.58 13.79
CA PRO A 63 11.97 -6.13 12.78
C PRO A 63 11.21 -7.33 12.18
N LEU A 64 9.89 -7.17 12.05
CA LEU A 64 8.97 -8.22 11.59
C LEU A 64 8.33 -7.92 10.23
N GLY A 65 8.11 -6.63 9.93
CA GLY A 65 7.44 -6.15 8.72
C GLY A 65 6.16 -5.37 9.03
N LEU A 66 5.24 -5.32 8.07
CA LEU A 66 4.03 -4.49 8.12
C LEU A 66 2.79 -5.31 8.45
N LEU A 67 2.02 -4.88 9.45
CA LEU A 67 0.74 -5.50 9.80
C LEU A 67 -0.31 -5.30 8.69
N GLU A 68 -0.98 -6.37 8.30
CA GLU A 68 -2.24 -6.37 7.57
C GLU A 68 -3.34 -6.93 8.48
N VAL A 69 -4.29 -6.07 8.88
CA VAL A 69 -5.44 -6.48 9.69
C VAL A 69 -6.56 -6.99 8.77
N LEU A 70 -7.04 -8.20 9.03
CA LEU A 70 -8.11 -8.84 8.29
C LEU A 70 -9.49 -8.48 8.86
N GLY A 71 -10.56 -8.72 8.08
CA GLY A 71 -11.94 -8.48 8.52
C GLY A 71 -12.40 -9.32 9.72
N SER A 72 -11.63 -10.33 10.14
CA SER A 72 -11.81 -11.08 11.39
C SER A 72 -11.32 -10.34 12.64
N GLY A 73 -10.60 -9.23 12.48
CA GLY A 73 -9.92 -8.50 13.56
C GLY A 73 -8.59 -9.10 14.01
N SER A 74 -8.21 -10.28 13.48
CA SER A 74 -6.82 -10.78 13.51
C SER A 74 -6.03 -10.25 12.32
N GLY A 75 -4.70 -10.41 12.32
CA GLY A 75 -3.85 -9.93 11.24
C GLY A 75 -2.64 -10.79 10.97
N PHE A 76 -1.88 -10.41 9.94
CA PHE A 76 -0.59 -11.01 9.59
C PHE A 76 0.45 -9.92 9.36
N VAL A 77 1.67 -10.12 9.85
CA VAL A 77 2.79 -9.26 9.49
C VAL A 77 3.36 -9.73 8.16
N ARG A 78 3.20 -8.89 7.14
CA ARG A 78 3.76 -9.06 5.79
C ARG A 78 5.23 -8.68 5.81
N ARG A 79 6.08 -9.57 5.31
CA ARG A 79 7.54 -9.43 5.36
C ARG A 79 8.09 -8.57 4.22
N ARG A 80 9.20 -7.87 4.48
CA ARG A 80 9.92 -7.09 3.45
C ARG A 80 10.52 -8.00 2.39
N GLU A 81 11.04 -9.17 2.77
CA GLU A 81 11.67 -10.14 1.87
C GLU A 81 10.66 -10.77 0.88
N SER A 82 9.37 -10.69 1.18
CA SER A 82 8.27 -11.09 0.28
C SER A 82 7.70 -9.93 -0.54
N GLY A 83 8.23 -8.71 -0.37
CA GLY A 83 7.70 -7.48 -0.96
C GLY A 83 6.32 -7.11 -0.39
N TYR A 84 6.09 -7.35 0.91
CA TYR A 84 4.87 -7.03 1.64
C TYR A 84 3.57 -7.70 1.13
N THR A 85 3.70 -8.80 0.38
CA THR A 85 2.56 -9.66 -0.01
C THR A 85 2.40 -10.87 0.91
N PRO A 86 1.26 -11.59 0.87
CA PRO A 86 1.04 -12.78 1.69
C PRO A 86 2.07 -13.87 1.44
N GLY A 87 2.79 -14.27 2.49
CA GLY A 87 3.78 -15.34 2.49
C GLY A 87 3.41 -16.48 3.44
N ASN A 88 3.89 -17.68 3.18
CA ASN A 88 3.66 -18.85 4.05
C ASN A 88 4.22 -18.65 5.47
N ASP A 89 5.29 -17.86 5.59
CA ASP A 89 5.99 -17.61 6.84
C ASP A 89 5.55 -16.30 7.53
N ASP A 90 4.49 -15.63 7.04
CA ASP A 90 3.94 -14.42 7.66
C ASP A 90 3.57 -14.65 9.13
N ILE A 91 3.78 -13.65 9.97
CA ILE A 91 3.62 -13.78 11.43
C ILE A 91 2.17 -13.48 11.80
N TYR A 92 1.50 -14.41 12.48
CA TYR A 92 0.12 -14.23 12.92
C TYR A 92 0.02 -13.28 14.12
N VAL A 93 -0.87 -12.29 14.04
CA VAL A 93 -1.15 -11.35 15.13
C VAL A 93 -2.59 -11.55 15.61
N GLY A 94 -2.71 -11.95 16.89
CA GLY A 94 -4.00 -12.19 17.52
C GLY A 94 -4.83 -10.92 17.73
N SER A 95 -6.14 -11.02 17.56
CA SER A 95 -7.07 -9.88 17.65
C SER A 95 -7.02 -9.14 18.98
N ARG A 96 -6.75 -9.83 20.09
CA ARG A 96 -6.54 -9.19 21.41
C ARG A 96 -5.38 -8.22 21.42
N MET A 97 -4.26 -8.56 20.78
CA MET A 97 -3.07 -7.70 20.73
C MET A 97 -3.33 -6.46 19.85
N ILE A 98 -3.98 -6.68 18.70
CA ILE A 98 -4.45 -5.59 17.81
C ILE A 98 -5.38 -4.63 18.56
N GLN A 99 -6.35 -5.16 19.32
CA GLN A 99 -7.27 -4.35 20.11
C GLN A 99 -6.59 -3.64 21.30
N LYS A 100 -5.71 -4.34 22.03
CA LYS A 100 -5.00 -3.80 23.21
C LYS A 100 -4.17 -2.56 22.86
N PHE A 101 -3.45 -2.61 21.75
CA PHE A 101 -2.52 -1.55 21.33
C PHE A 101 -3.08 -0.65 20.21
N GLY A 102 -4.34 -0.81 19.80
CA GLY A 102 -4.94 0.01 18.72
C GLY A 102 -4.23 -0.12 17.37
N LEU A 103 -3.69 -1.31 17.07
CA LEU A 103 -2.92 -1.58 15.85
C LEU A 103 -3.81 -1.53 14.61
N ARG A 104 -3.26 -1.07 13.50
CA ARG A 104 -3.96 -0.86 12.22
C ARG A 104 -3.07 -1.33 11.07
N THR A 105 -3.69 -1.62 9.92
CA THR A 105 -2.93 -2.00 8.71
C THR A 105 -1.86 -0.95 8.38
N GLY A 106 -0.69 -1.39 7.95
CA GLY A 106 0.48 -0.55 7.70
C GLY A 106 1.41 -0.34 8.91
N ASP A 107 1.03 -0.78 10.11
CA ASP A 107 1.91 -0.68 11.28
C ASP A 107 3.15 -1.57 11.15
N GLU A 108 4.32 -0.96 11.24
CA GLU A 108 5.62 -1.62 11.25
C GLU A 108 5.93 -2.15 12.65
N LEU A 109 6.00 -3.49 12.79
CA LEU A 109 6.13 -4.15 14.09
C LEU A 109 7.57 -4.64 14.34
N VAL A 110 8.04 -4.43 15.57
CA VAL A 110 9.26 -5.01 16.13
C VAL A 110 8.90 -5.83 17.36
N GLY A 111 9.43 -7.05 17.48
CA GLY A 111 9.14 -7.92 18.63
C GLY A 111 9.67 -9.34 18.50
N ILE A 112 9.16 -10.22 19.35
CA ILE A 112 9.60 -11.63 19.48
C ILE A 112 8.54 -12.54 18.89
N VAL A 113 8.98 -13.46 18.03
CA VAL A 113 8.11 -14.39 17.29
C VAL A 113 8.13 -15.75 17.99
N GLY A 114 6.94 -16.22 18.40
CA GLY A 114 6.77 -17.51 19.04
C GLY A 114 6.89 -18.69 18.06
N GLN A 115 7.03 -19.89 18.62
CA GLN A 115 7.22 -21.11 17.83
C GLN A 115 5.97 -21.45 16.99
N ALA A 116 6.18 -21.70 15.69
CA ALA A 116 5.15 -22.23 14.80
C ALA A 116 4.71 -23.64 15.23
N ARG A 117 3.41 -23.92 15.20
CA ARG A 117 2.84 -25.26 15.44
C ARG A 117 2.40 -25.86 14.11
N ASN A 118 2.86 -27.08 13.80
CA ASN A 118 2.49 -27.94 12.67
C ASN A 118 1.60 -27.30 11.58
N GLY A 119 2.23 -26.63 10.61
CA GLY A 119 1.55 -26.10 9.42
C GLY A 119 0.80 -24.78 9.61
N LYS A 120 0.90 -24.13 10.78
CA LYS A 120 0.41 -22.76 11.01
C LYS A 120 1.55 -21.75 10.97
N SER A 121 1.23 -20.52 10.54
CA SER A 121 2.05 -19.33 10.73
C SER A 121 2.54 -19.17 12.18
N PRO A 122 3.79 -18.72 12.40
CA PRO A 122 4.28 -18.43 13.74
C PRO A 122 3.53 -17.24 14.35
N PRO A 123 3.15 -17.28 15.63
CA PRO A 123 2.46 -16.18 16.30
C PRO A 123 3.43 -15.08 16.77
N LEU A 124 2.97 -13.83 16.83
CA LEU A 124 3.64 -12.76 17.57
C LEU A 124 3.51 -13.05 19.08
N ALA A 125 4.63 -13.29 19.77
CA ALA A 125 4.65 -13.61 21.20
C ALA A 125 4.76 -12.35 22.07
N HIS A 126 5.67 -11.45 21.69
CA HIS A 126 5.83 -10.14 22.33
C HIS A 126 5.93 -9.03 21.28
N LEU A 127 5.36 -7.87 21.59
CA LEU A 127 5.41 -6.67 20.75
C LEU A 127 6.23 -5.61 21.49
N GLN A 128 7.38 -5.24 20.94
CA GLN A 128 8.34 -4.35 21.58
C GLN A 128 8.18 -2.90 21.11
N ARG A 129 8.06 -2.66 19.80
CA ARG A 129 7.85 -1.32 19.21
C ARG A 129 6.89 -1.39 18.03
N VAL A 130 6.18 -0.29 17.79
CA VAL A 130 5.31 -0.06 16.62
C VAL A 130 5.72 1.27 15.99
N ASN A 131 6.07 1.26 14.70
CA ASN A 131 6.54 2.44 13.97
C ASN A 131 7.56 3.23 14.80
N ASP A 132 8.61 2.53 15.23
CA ASP A 132 9.70 3.03 16.07
C ASP A 132 9.36 3.50 17.50
N ARG A 133 8.10 3.44 17.96
CA ARG A 133 7.66 3.92 19.28
C ARG A 133 7.10 2.82 20.20
N PRO A 134 6.94 3.06 21.51
CA PRO A 134 6.25 2.13 22.41
C PRO A 134 4.84 1.76 21.90
N PRO A 135 4.41 0.50 22.01
CA PRO A 135 3.09 0.05 21.55
C PRO A 135 1.92 0.78 22.22
N GLU A 136 2.11 1.27 23.44
CA GLU A 136 1.10 2.00 24.22
C GLU A 136 0.67 3.32 23.56
N ASP A 137 1.60 4.02 22.90
CA ASP A 137 1.35 5.28 22.20
C ASP A 137 0.30 5.11 21.08
N MET A 138 0.26 3.92 20.46
CA MET A 138 -0.58 3.63 19.30
C MET A 138 -2.07 3.61 19.61
N ALA A 139 -2.45 3.39 20.88
CA ALA A 139 -3.83 3.42 21.34
C ALA A 139 -4.42 4.84 21.39
N THR A 140 -3.58 5.88 21.48
CA THR A 140 -4.02 7.28 21.57
C THR A 140 -3.71 8.11 20.33
N ARG A 141 -2.91 7.60 19.38
CA ARG A 141 -2.60 8.31 18.13
C ARG A 141 -3.87 8.60 17.31
N PRO A 142 -3.94 9.75 16.61
CA PRO A 142 -5.07 10.11 15.78
C PRO A 142 -5.32 9.13 14.62
N GLU A 143 -6.51 9.21 14.02
CA GLU A 143 -6.79 8.61 12.72
C GLU A 143 -6.45 9.60 11.62
N PHE A 144 -5.66 9.18 10.62
CA PHE A 144 -5.23 10.03 9.51
C PHE A 144 -6.40 10.77 8.85
N GLN A 145 -7.54 10.10 8.68
CA GLN A 145 -8.73 10.68 8.05
C GLN A 145 -9.35 11.86 8.84
N ARG A 146 -9.07 11.96 10.15
CA ARG A 146 -9.54 13.06 11.03
C ARG A 146 -8.56 14.22 11.13
N LEU A 147 -7.33 14.05 10.64
CA LEU A 147 -6.33 15.11 10.57
C LEU A 147 -6.69 16.12 9.48
N SER A 148 -6.64 17.40 9.83
CA SER A 148 -6.97 18.54 8.97
C SER A 148 -5.83 18.80 8.00
N ALA A 149 -6.18 18.96 6.72
CA ALA A 149 -5.23 19.29 5.66
C ALA A 149 -4.98 20.80 5.58
N THR A 150 -3.71 21.18 5.51
CA THR A 150 -3.28 22.54 5.14
C THR A 150 -2.59 22.53 3.77
N HIS A 151 -2.34 23.71 3.21
CA HIS A 151 -1.37 23.83 2.12
C HIS A 151 0.04 23.58 2.67
N PRO A 152 0.95 23.00 1.87
CA PRO A 152 2.38 23.00 2.21
C PRO A 152 2.90 24.43 2.38
N THR A 153 3.70 24.65 3.43
CA THR A 153 4.30 25.93 3.82
C THR A 153 5.80 25.78 4.14
N GLU A 154 6.39 24.68 3.69
CA GLU A 154 7.76 24.26 4.01
C GLU A 154 8.27 23.51 2.77
N GLN A 155 9.30 24.07 2.13
CA GLN A 155 9.86 23.53 0.90
C GLN A 155 10.69 22.27 1.18
N LEU A 156 10.49 21.24 0.36
CA LEU A 156 11.43 20.13 0.20
C LEU A 156 12.56 20.61 -0.72
N VAL A 157 13.56 21.30 -0.18
CA VAL A 157 14.68 21.86 -0.96
C VAL A 157 15.45 20.71 -1.62
N LEU A 158 15.58 20.73 -2.94
CA LEU A 158 16.20 19.63 -3.69
C LEU A 158 17.66 19.89 -4.06
N GLU A 159 18.09 21.14 -4.23
CA GLU A 159 19.44 21.48 -4.70
C GLU A 159 20.52 20.96 -3.74
N CYS A 160 21.32 20.02 -4.22
CA CYS A 160 22.29 19.27 -3.42
C CYS A 160 23.68 19.19 -4.08
N GLY A 161 23.94 20.05 -5.07
CA GLY A 161 25.22 20.06 -5.80
C GLY A 161 25.48 18.76 -6.60
N ARG A 162 24.41 18.15 -7.12
CA ARG A 162 24.44 16.86 -7.83
C ARG A 162 25.49 16.89 -8.95
N THR A 163 26.22 15.79 -9.11
CA THR A 163 27.12 15.59 -10.26
C THR A 163 26.78 14.30 -10.98
N MET A 164 26.86 14.33 -12.31
CA MET A 164 26.63 13.18 -13.17
C MET A 164 27.77 13.11 -14.19
N LEU A 165 28.43 11.95 -14.29
CA LEU A 165 29.60 11.74 -15.16
C LEU A 165 30.74 12.77 -14.94
N GLY A 166 30.90 13.26 -13.71
CA GLY A 166 31.92 14.25 -13.35
C GLY A 166 31.61 15.68 -13.82
N GLN A 167 30.38 15.95 -14.25
CA GLN A 167 29.87 17.30 -14.55
C GLN A 167 28.77 17.69 -13.56
N PRO A 168 28.54 19.00 -13.29
CA PRO A 168 27.38 19.44 -12.53
C PRO A 168 26.07 19.05 -13.20
N ASP A 169 25.12 18.55 -12.41
CA ASP A 169 23.75 18.29 -12.83
C ASP A 169 22.83 19.31 -12.13
N TYR A 170 22.17 20.14 -12.94
CA TYR A 170 21.30 21.22 -12.44
C TYR A 170 19.84 20.82 -12.30
N THR A 171 19.50 19.52 -12.44
CA THR A 171 18.12 19.02 -12.35
C THR A 171 17.42 19.49 -11.09
N ASN A 172 18.07 19.33 -9.94
CA ASN A 172 17.54 19.72 -8.63
C ASN A 172 17.21 21.22 -8.58
N ARG A 173 18.19 22.09 -8.88
CA ARG A 173 18.01 23.55 -8.95
C ARG A 173 16.90 23.99 -9.90
N VAL A 174 16.75 23.34 -11.06
CA VAL A 174 15.69 23.70 -12.02
C VAL A 174 14.31 23.37 -11.46
N ILE A 175 14.16 22.29 -10.69
CA ILE A 175 12.89 21.96 -10.03
C ILE A 175 12.60 22.98 -8.91
N ASP A 176 13.56 23.26 -8.04
CA ASP A 176 13.36 24.23 -6.93
C ASP A 176 12.95 25.63 -7.42
N LEU A 177 13.48 26.09 -8.56
CA LEU A 177 13.20 27.43 -9.10
C LEU A 177 11.90 27.54 -9.91
N ILE A 178 11.36 26.43 -10.45
CA ILE A 178 10.29 26.46 -11.48
C ILE A 178 9.05 25.68 -11.04
N CYS A 179 9.22 24.66 -10.20
CA CYS A 179 8.13 23.83 -9.69
C CYS A 179 8.49 23.35 -8.29
N PRO A 180 8.62 24.27 -7.30
CA PRO A 180 9.05 23.94 -5.95
C PRO A 180 8.12 22.91 -5.33
N LEU A 181 8.71 21.93 -4.63
CA LEU A 181 7.96 20.90 -3.93
C LEU A 181 7.87 21.25 -2.44
N GLY A 182 6.71 21.05 -1.84
CA GLY A 182 6.49 21.27 -0.42
C GLY A 182 6.23 19.98 0.36
N LYS A 183 6.49 20.00 1.66
CA LYS A 183 6.09 18.92 2.57
C LYS A 183 4.57 18.83 2.59
N GLY A 184 4.02 17.74 2.04
CA GLY A 184 2.59 17.56 1.82
C GLY A 184 2.12 17.74 0.38
N GLN A 185 3.03 17.90 -0.60
CA GLN A 185 2.66 18.12 -2.00
C GLN A 185 2.06 16.86 -2.65
N ARG A 186 1.09 17.06 -3.55
CA ARG A 186 0.60 16.09 -4.53
C ARG A 186 1.20 16.45 -5.88
N ALA A 187 2.46 16.07 -6.07
CA ALA A 187 3.23 16.40 -7.25
C ALA A 187 3.09 15.31 -8.33
N MET A 188 3.01 15.75 -9.59
CA MET A 188 2.97 14.89 -10.76
C MET A 188 4.13 15.20 -11.70
N ILE A 189 4.98 14.21 -11.96
CA ILE A 189 6.02 14.29 -13.00
C ILE A 189 5.43 13.73 -14.29
N VAL A 190 5.02 14.63 -15.18
CA VAL A 190 4.30 14.33 -16.41
C VAL A 190 5.33 14.03 -17.50
N ALA A 191 5.52 12.76 -17.83
CA ALA A 191 6.64 12.30 -18.64
C ALA A 191 6.19 11.46 -19.85
N PRO A 192 6.55 11.85 -21.08
CA PRO A 192 6.50 10.94 -22.20
C PRO A 192 7.60 9.87 -22.07
N ALA A 193 7.38 8.71 -22.69
CA ALA A 193 8.38 7.65 -22.73
C ALA A 193 9.74 8.18 -23.24
N LYS A 194 10.83 7.78 -22.56
CA LYS A 194 12.24 8.18 -22.82
C LYS A 194 12.61 9.65 -22.51
N ALA A 195 11.75 10.44 -21.86
CA ALA A 195 12.04 11.83 -21.51
C ALA A 195 13.00 12.05 -20.31
N GLY A 196 13.60 10.99 -19.75
CA GLY A 196 14.50 11.10 -18.58
C GLY A 196 13.81 10.95 -17.21
N LYS A 197 12.57 10.44 -17.17
CA LYS A 197 11.78 10.10 -15.95
C LYS A 197 12.64 9.61 -14.77
N THR A 198 13.38 8.52 -14.97
CA THR A 198 14.18 7.87 -13.93
C THR A 198 15.27 8.78 -13.37
N THR A 199 15.95 9.54 -14.24
CA THR A 199 16.99 10.51 -13.84
C THR A 199 16.41 11.65 -13.00
N ILE A 200 15.20 12.13 -13.32
CA ILE A 200 14.47 13.11 -12.50
C ILE A 200 14.10 12.51 -11.14
N LEU A 201 13.57 11.29 -11.10
CA LEU A 201 13.24 10.63 -9.82
C LEU A 201 14.46 10.42 -8.92
N GLN A 202 15.59 9.99 -9.48
CA GLN A 202 16.85 9.85 -8.75
C GLN A 202 17.35 11.21 -8.25
N ALA A 203 17.22 12.29 -9.04
CA ALA A 203 17.59 13.64 -8.62
C ALA A 203 16.74 14.10 -7.42
N VAL A 204 15.42 13.95 -7.51
CA VAL A 204 14.46 14.28 -6.44
C VAL A 204 14.76 13.47 -5.17
N ALA A 205 14.92 12.16 -5.28
CA ALA A 205 15.27 11.29 -4.16
C ALA A 205 16.59 11.72 -3.49
N GLN A 206 17.64 11.98 -4.28
CA GLN A 206 18.93 12.44 -3.79
C GLN A 206 18.85 13.81 -3.08
N GLY A 207 18.04 14.74 -3.60
CA GLY A 207 17.80 16.05 -2.98
C GLY A 207 17.08 15.93 -1.63
N ILE A 208 16.04 15.10 -1.56
CA ILE A 208 15.33 14.80 -0.31
C ILE A 208 16.29 14.22 0.73
N VAL A 209 17.09 13.20 0.39
CA VAL A 209 18.03 12.58 1.33
C VAL A 209 19.11 13.55 1.82
N ALA A 210 19.62 14.40 0.93
CA ALA A 210 20.70 15.33 1.27
C ALA A 210 20.22 16.47 2.19
N ASN A 211 19.03 17.02 1.92
CA ASN A 211 18.58 18.28 2.51
C ASN A 211 17.41 18.12 3.52
N ASN A 212 16.69 17.00 3.46
CA ASN A 212 15.51 16.70 4.29
C ASN A 212 15.63 15.29 4.92
N PRO A 213 16.74 14.96 5.61
CA PRO A 213 17.02 13.61 6.12
C PRO A 213 16.04 13.13 7.22
N GLU A 214 15.23 14.03 7.78
CA GLU A 214 14.13 13.71 8.68
C GLU A 214 12.89 13.15 7.98
N CYS A 215 12.78 13.33 6.66
CA CYS A 215 11.68 12.78 5.87
C CYS A 215 11.86 11.28 5.64
N HIS A 216 10.83 10.49 6.00
CA HIS A 216 10.80 9.06 5.70
C HIS A 216 10.51 8.84 4.21
N LEU A 217 11.57 8.63 3.40
CA LEU A 217 11.47 8.43 1.95
C LEU A 217 11.23 6.96 1.59
N ILE A 218 10.09 6.72 0.92
CA ILE A 218 9.70 5.44 0.33
C ILE A 218 9.65 5.60 -1.20
N ILE A 219 10.27 4.69 -1.94
CA ILE A 219 10.22 4.65 -3.40
C ILE A 219 9.39 3.43 -3.84
N LEU A 220 8.19 3.67 -4.34
CA LEU A 220 7.21 2.67 -4.73
C LEU A 220 7.21 2.47 -6.26
N LEU A 221 7.69 1.31 -6.71
CA LEU A 221 7.80 0.96 -8.13
C LEU A 221 6.74 -0.10 -8.50
N VAL A 222 5.88 0.21 -9.48
CA VAL A 222 4.69 -0.59 -9.80
C VAL A 222 4.60 -0.84 -11.30
N ASP A 223 4.57 -2.13 -11.69
CA ASP A 223 4.52 -2.60 -13.09
C ASP A 223 5.72 -2.08 -13.92
N GLU A 224 6.85 -1.85 -13.25
CA GLU A 224 8.10 -1.41 -13.88
C GLU A 224 9.08 -2.60 -14.05
N ARG A 225 10.20 -2.36 -14.73
CA ARG A 225 11.12 -3.43 -15.12
C ARG A 225 12.07 -3.84 -13.99
N PRO A 226 12.44 -5.13 -13.88
CA PRO A 226 13.39 -5.60 -12.86
C PRO A 226 14.72 -4.84 -12.88
N GLU A 227 15.25 -4.49 -14.06
CA GLU A 227 16.48 -3.72 -14.17
C GLU A 227 16.36 -2.29 -13.61
N GLU A 228 15.20 -1.64 -13.79
CA GLU A 228 14.91 -0.29 -13.27
C GLU A 228 14.70 -0.31 -11.74
N VAL A 229 14.12 -1.40 -11.21
CA VAL A 229 14.03 -1.65 -9.76
C VAL A 229 15.43 -1.81 -9.15
N THR A 230 16.27 -2.66 -9.73
CA THR A 230 17.64 -2.89 -9.26
C THR A 230 18.49 -1.61 -9.31
N GLU A 231 18.35 -0.80 -10.36
CA GLU A 231 19.03 0.50 -10.47
C GLU A 231 18.63 1.44 -9.31
N MET A 232 17.33 1.51 -9.00
CA MET A 232 16.83 2.35 -7.90
C MET A 232 17.26 1.84 -6.51
N GLU A 233 17.28 0.51 -6.30
CA GLU A 233 17.81 -0.09 -5.07
C GLU A 233 19.29 0.24 -4.86
N GLN A 234 20.09 0.16 -5.93
CA GLN A 234 21.53 0.47 -5.91
C GLN A 234 21.83 1.96 -5.67
N CYS A 235 20.88 2.86 -5.90
CA CYS A 235 21.04 4.28 -5.53
C CYS A 235 21.09 4.50 -4.01
N GLY A 236 20.48 3.61 -3.21
CA GLY A 236 20.54 3.67 -1.74
C GLY A 236 19.82 4.85 -1.08
N PHE A 237 18.98 5.60 -1.82
CA PHE A 237 18.32 6.82 -1.32
C PHE A 237 17.13 6.58 -0.36
N GLY A 238 16.72 5.34 -0.11
CA GLY A 238 15.59 5.09 0.79
C GLY A 238 15.12 3.65 0.71
N GLU A 239 13.93 3.39 1.26
CA GLU A 239 13.31 2.08 1.10
C GLU A 239 12.65 1.97 -0.27
N VAL A 240 13.16 1.08 -1.12
CA VAL A 240 12.49 0.68 -2.36
C VAL A 240 11.50 -0.44 -2.06
N VAL A 241 10.26 -0.24 -2.48
CA VAL A 241 9.16 -1.21 -2.43
C VAL A 241 8.68 -1.43 -3.86
N ALA A 242 8.81 -2.65 -4.38
CA ALA A 242 8.60 -2.92 -5.79
C ALA A 242 7.63 -4.07 -6.07
N SER A 243 6.89 -3.93 -7.18
CA SER A 243 6.22 -5.02 -7.88
C SER A 243 6.44 -4.87 -9.37
N THR A 244 7.31 -5.70 -9.93
CA THR A 244 7.69 -5.74 -11.35
C THR A 244 6.57 -6.20 -12.28
N PHE A 245 6.66 -5.88 -13.58
CA PHE A 245 5.60 -6.12 -14.59
C PHE A 245 5.20 -7.60 -14.82
N ASP A 246 6.01 -8.56 -14.36
CA ASP A 246 5.72 -10.00 -14.45
C ASP A 246 4.68 -10.46 -13.41
N GLN A 247 4.35 -9.59 -12.47
CA GLN A 247 3.41 -9.85 -11.37
C GLN A 247 1.95 -9.52 -11.74
N PRO A 248 0.95 -10.14 -11.09
CA PRO A 248 -0.46 -9.85 -11.35
C PRO A 248 -0.89 -8.47 -10.82
N ALA A 249 -1.93 -7.91 -11.43
CA ALA A 249 -2.48 -6.59 -11.07
C ALA A 249 -2.90 -6.49 -9.59
N GLU A 250 -3.40 -7.60 -9.02
CA GLU A 250 -3.74 -7.73 -7.61
C GLU A 250 -2.53 -7.47 -6.69
N ARG A 251 -1.34 -7.93 -7.08
CA ARG A 251 -0.10 -7.67 -6.34
C ARG A 251 0.27 -6.19 -6.39
N HIS A 252 0.21 -5.58 -7.58
CA HIS A 252 0.48 -4.14 -7.74
C HIS A 252 -0.39 -3.29 -6.79
N VAL A 253 -1.69 -3.60 -6.74
CA VAL A 253 -2.64 -2.89 -5.88
C VAL A 253 -2.40 -3.18 -4.40
N GLN A 254 -2.15 -4.44 -3.99
CA GLN A 254 -1.88 -4.77 -2.59
C GLN A 254 -0.62 -4.08 -2.07
N VAL A 255 0.47 -4.11 -2.85
CA VAL A 255 1.76 -3.48 -2.48
C VAL A 255 1.59 -1.95 -2.36
N ALA A 256 0.85 -1.32 -3.28
CA ALA A 256 0.55 0.10 -3.18
C ALA A 256 -0.34 0.44 -1.96
N GLU A 257 -1.39 -0.35 -1.70
CA GLU A 257 -2.31 -0.11 -0.58
C GLU A 257 -1.62 -0.26 0.78
N ILE A 258 -0.79 -1.29 1.00
CA ILE A 258 -0.04 -1.43 2.27
C ILE A 258 1.04 -0.36 2.45
N THR A 259 1.70 0.06 1.37
CA THR A 259 2.67 1.16 1.38
C THR A 259 2.02 2.49 1.78
N LEU A 260 0.84 2.79 1.21
CA LEU A 260 0.08 3.98 1.57
C LEU A 260 -0.38 3.95 3.02
N GLU A 261 -0.85 2.79 3.51
CA GLU A 261 -1.25 2.68 4.92
C GLU A 261 -0.06 2.85 5.87
N ARG A 262 1.12 2.29 5.58
CA ARG A 262 2.33 2.53 6.40
C ARG A 262 2.69 4.02 6.47
N ALA A 263 2.68 4.70 5.32
CA ALA A 263 2.92 6.13 5.27
C ALA A 263 1.91 6.91 6.13
N ARG A 264 0.62 6.54 6.08
CA ARG A 264 -0.41 7.13 6.94
C ARG A 264 -0.17 6.87 8.43
N ARG A 265 0.33 5.70 8.83
CA ARG A 265 0.65 5.40 10.25
C ARG A 265 1.78 6.31 10.77
N ARG A 266 2.85 6.50 9.99
CA ARG A 266 3.94 7.43 10.34
C ARG A 266 3.46 8.88 10.43
N VAL A 267 2.61 9.35 9.51
CA VAL A 267 2.02 10.70 9.60
C VAL A 267 1.06 10.88 10.79
N GLU A 268 0.36 9.83 11.22
CA GLU A 268 -0.42 9.86 12.47
C GLU A 268 0.46 10.04 13.73
N GLN A 269 1.76 9.85 13.60
CA GLN A 269 2.77 10.08 14.64
C GLN A 269 3.55 11.40 14.43
N ALA A 270 3.04 12.29 13.55
CA ALA A 270 3.63 13.57 13.16
C ALA A 270 4.97 13.50 12.40
N GLU A 271 5.25 12.39 11.72
CA GLU A 271 6.40 12.29 10.82
C GLU A 271 6.10 12.94 9.46
N ASP A 272 7.12 13.49 8.81
CA ASP A 272 7.08 13.85 7.40
C ASP A 272 7.46 12.62 6.55
N VAL A 273 6.59 12.24 5.62
CA VAL A 273 6.75 11.03 4.79
C VAL A 273 6.67 11.43 3.32
N VAL A 274 7.60 10.93 2.50
CA VAL A 274 7.59 11.14 1.05
C VAL A 274 7.47 9.80 0.34
N ILE A 275 6.45 9.64 -0.51
CA ILE A 275 6.35 8.53 -1.44
C ILE A 275 6.70 9.03 -2.85
N ILE A 276 7.77 8.50 -3.43
CA ILE A 276 8.00 8.58 -4.87
C ILE A 276 7.30 7.39 -5.52
N LEU A 277 6.31 7.61 -6.38
CA LEU A 277 5.54 6.56 -7.05
C LEU A 277 5.86 6.52 -8.56
N ASP A 278 6.33 5.38 -9.03
CA ASP A 278 6.56 5.12 -10.46
C ASP A 278 5.75 3.89 -10.91
N SER A 279 4.55 4.02 -11.49
CA SER A 279 3.83 5.25 -11.87
C SER A 279 2.35 5.21 -11.47
N ILE A 280 1.72 6.38 -11.30
CA ILE A 280 0.27 6.45 -11.02
C ILE A 280 -0.56 5.93 -12.21
N THR A 281 -0.06 6.10 -13.44
CA THR A 281 -0.71 5.57 -14.66
C THR A 281 -0.77 4.05 -14.64
N ARG A 282 0.33 3.37 -14.28
CA ARG A 282 0.37 1.91 -14.15
C ARG A 282 -0.49 1.41 -12.99
N LEU A 283 -0.44 2.05 -11.82
CA LEU A 283 -1.32 1.71 -10.69
C LEU A 283 -2.82 1.87 -11.05
N ALA A 284 -3.18 2.92 -11.79
CA ALA A 284 -4.55 3.11 -12.27
C ALA A 284 -5.00 2.02 -13.26
N ARG A 285 -4.11 1.59 -14.17
CA ARG A 285 -4.35 0.44 -15.05
C ARG A 285 -4.58 -0.85 -14.24
N ALA A 286 -3.76 -1.12 -13.22
CA ALA A 286 -3.93 -2.29 -12.36
C ALA A 286 -5.30 -2.30 -11.65
N HIS A 287 -5.72 -1.19 -11.06
CA HIS A 287 -7.07 -1.07 -10.48
C HIS A 287 -8.20 -1.25 -11.51
N ASN A 288 -8.00 -0.82 -12.76
CA ASN A 288 -8.97 -1.01 -13.84
C ASN A 288 -9.10 -2.49 -14.24
N THR A 289 -7.98 -3.21 -14.32
CA THR A 289 -7.95 -4.65 -14.59
C THR A 289 -8.70 -5.45 -13.52
N ILE A 290 -8.44 -5.19 -12.23
CA ILE A 290 -9.06 -5.94 -11.12
C ILE A 290 -10.58 -5.76 -11.04
N LYS A 291 -11.10 -4.54 -11.25
CA LYS A 291 -12.54 -4.30 -11.03
C LYS A 291 -13.43 -5.11 -11.98
N GLY A 292 -12.98 -5.37 -13.21
CA GLY A 292 -13.82 -5.92 -14.27
C GLY A 292 -14.92 -4.92 -14.70
N GLY A 293 -15.34 -4.97 -15.96
CA GLY A 293 -16.25 -3.94 -16.50
C GLY A 293 -17.61 -3.92 -15.79
N SER A 294 -17.92 -2.86 -15.04
CA SER A 294 -19.19 -2.67 -14.32
C SER A 294 -20.41 -2.37 -15.22
N GLY A 295 -20.26 -2.59 -16.53
CA GLY A 295 -21.22 -2.16 -17.55
C GLY A 295 -21.21 -0.66 -17.86
N ARG A 296 -20.41 0.15 -17.15
CA ARG A 296 -20.27 1.60 -17.36
C ARG A 296 -18.83 1.97 -17.72
N THR A 297 -18.46 1.76 -18.98
CA THR A 297 -17.16 2.14 -19.53
C THR A 297 -17.14 3.60 -19.97
N MET A 298 -16.13 4.34 -19.53
CA MET A 298 -15.78 5.67 -20.00
C MET A 298 -14.96 5.61 -21.31
N SER A 299 -14.65 6.77 -21.88
CA SER A 299 -13.72 6.87 -23.01
C SER A 299 -12.39 6.17 -22.69
N GLY A 300 -11.82 5.47 -23.68
CA GLY A 300 -10.58 4.71 -23.49
C GLY A 300 -10.71 3.36 -22.79
N GLY A 301 -11.93 2.88 -22.47
CA GLY A 301 -12.14 1.55 -21.89
C GLY A 301 -11.91 1.47 -20.38
N LEU A 302 -11.92 2.61 -19.69
CA LEU A 302 -11.87 2.69 -18.24
C LEU A 302 -13.23 2.42 -17.62
N ASP A 303 -13.28 1.64 -16.54
CA ASP A 303 -14.46 1.58 -15.69
C ASP A 303 -14.72 2.92 -14.99
N ALA A 304 -15.97 3.38 -14.93
CA ALA A 304 -16.30 4.65 -14.29
C ALA A 304 -15.85 4.75 -12.81
N ASN A 305 -15.65 3.62 -12.13
CA ASN A 305 -15.22 3.59 -10.74
C ASN A 305 -13.77 3.13 -10.54
N SER A 306 -13.02 2.74 -11.58
CA SER A 306 -11.65 2.21 -11.37
C SER A 306 -10.69 3.26 -10.84
N LEU A 307 -10.87 4.52 -11.23
CA LEU A 307 -10.01 5.64 -10.81
C LEU A 307 -10.25 6.12 -9.36
N GLU A 308 -11.31 5.68 -8.68
CA GLU A 308 -11.65 6.13 -7.32
C GLU A 308 -10.52 5.83 -6.30
N ARG A 309 -10.00 4.60 -6.30
CA ARG A 309 -8.91 4.19 -5.39
C ARG A 309 -7.59 4.90 -5.70
N PRO A 310 -7.08 4.94 -6.94
CA PRO A 310 -5.83 5.63 -7.21
C PRO A 310 -5.96 7.16 -7.09
N LYS A 311 -7.14 7.77 -7.31
CA LYS A 311 -7.40 9.18 -6.90
C LYS A 311 -7.29 9.36 -5.39
N ARG A 312 -7.84 8.44 -4.60
CA ARG A 312 -7.69 8.44 -3.13
C ARG A 312 -6.23 8.22 -2.70
N PHE A 313 -5.44 7.47 -3.46
CA PHE A 313 -4.00 7.33 -3.25
C PHE A 313 -3.31 8.70 -3.36
N LEU A 314 -3.32 9.32 -4.55
CA LEU A 314 -2.67 10.61 -4.76
C LEU A 314 -3.27 11.71 -3.87
N GLY A 315 -4.59 11.74 -3.74
CA GLY A 315 -5.35 12.64 -2.87
C GLY A 315 -5.10 12.46 -1.37
N SER A 316 -4.35 11.43 -0.95
CA SER A 316 -3.92 11.30 0.44
C SER A 316 -2.81 12.28 0.83
N ALA A 317 -2.04 12.79 -0.13
CA ALA A 317 -0.94 13.68 0.18
C ALA A 317 -1.41 15.10 0.56
N ARG A 318 -0.86 15.60 1.67
CA ARG A 318 -1.21 16.86 2.36
C ARG A 318 -0.24 17.14 3.52
N LYS A 319 -0.05 18.42 3.85
CA LYS A 319 0.50 18.84 5.15
C LYS A 319 -0.62 18.71 6.19
N ILE A 320 -0.27 18.26 7.40
CA ILE A 320 -1.20 18.22 8.53
C ILE A 320 -1.07 19.53 9.31
N SER A 321 -2.17 20.05 9.84
CA SER A 321 -2.13 21.24 10.69
C SER A 321 -1.27 21.01 11.95
N ASP A 322 -0.39 21.95 12.26
CA ASP A 322 0.46 21.94 13.46
C ASP A 322 -0.39 21.88 14.75
N THR A 323 -1.61 22.42 14.72
CA THR A 323 -2.58 22.33 15.83
C THR A 323 -3.04 20.91 16.15
N GLN A 324 -2.76 19.95 15.27
CA GLN A 324 -3.07 18.52 15.42
C GLN A 324 -1.81 17.63 15.40
N GLY A 325 -0.64 18.23 15.67
CA GLY A 325 0.64 17.53 15.79
C GLY A 325 1.61 17.78 14.63
N GLY A 326 1.12 18.25 13.48
CA GLY A 326 1.97 18.44 12.29
C GLY A 326 2.30 17.13 11.56
N GLY A 327 3.45 17.10 10.87
CA GLY A 327 3.81 16.05 9.91
C GLY A 327 3.16 16.24 8.54
N SER A 328 3.52 15.39 7.57
CA SER A 328 3.01 15.48 6.20
C SER A 328 3.09 14.17 5.44
N LEU A 329 2.17 13.98 4.49
CA LEU A 329 2.33 12.99 3.44
C LEU A 329 2.57 13.71 2.12
N THR A 330 3.76 13.58 1.56
CA THR A 330 4.09 14.03 0.19
C THR A 330 4.00 12.83 -0.74
N ILE A 331 3.37 13.00 -1.91
CA ILE A 331 3.37 11.99 -2.98
C ILE A 331 3.86 12.67 -4.25
N ILE A 332 4.96 12.15 -4.80
CA ILE A 332 5.56 12.59 -6.05
C ILE A 332 5.39 11.42 -7.04
N ALA A 333 4.38 11.50 -7.90
CA ALA A 333 4.02 10.40 -8.77
C ALA A 333 4.35 10.71 -10.24
N THR A 334 4.93 9.76 -10.96
CA THR A 334 5.09 9.88 -12.42
C THR A 334 3.76 9.58 -13.12
N ALA A 335 3.44 10.34 -14.16
CA ALA A 335 2.29 10.15 -15.02
C ALA A 335 2.75 10.04 -16.48
N LEU A 336 2.41 8.94 -17.14
CA LEU A 336 2.81 8.66 -18.52
C LEU A 336 1.87 9.38 -19.51
N VAL A 337 2.47 10.19 -20.40
CA VAL A 337 1.78 10.88 -21.50
C VAL A 337 2.36 10.47 -22.86
N ASP A 338 1.69 10.87 -23.94
CA ASP A 338 2.07 10.57 -25.34
C ASP A 338 2.41 9.11 -25.63
N THR A 339 1.70 8.19 -24.96
CA THR A 339 1.83 6.73 -25.12
C THR A 339 1.07 6.18 -26.32
N GLY A 340 0.25 7.02 -26.98
CA GLY A 340 -0.73 6.61 -27.99
C GLY A 340 -2.00 5.96 -27.41
N SER A 341 -2.07 5.73 -26.10
CA SER A 341 -3.23 5.13 -25.43
C SER A 341 -4.26 6.19 -25.03
N ARG A 342 -5.50 6.06 -25.52
CA ARG A 342 -6.61 6.91 -25.06
C ARG A 342 -6.94 6.68 -23.57
N MET A 343 -6.67 5.49 -23.05
CA MET A 343 -6.81 5.18 -21.62
C MET A 343 -5.88 6.07 -20.79
N ASP A 344 -4.60 6.19 -21.16
CA ASP A 344 -3.62 6.95 -20.38
C ASP A 344 -3.91 8.45 -20.42
N GLN A 345 -4.40 8.97 -21.55
CA GLN A 345 -4.86 10.35 -21.66
C GLN A 345 -6.00 10.64 -20.67
N VAL A 346 -7.02 9.77 -20.59
CA VAL A 346 -8.12 9.94 -19.64
C VAL A 346 -7.64 9.78 -18.20
N ILE A 347 -6.74 8.83 -17.92
CA ILE A 347 -6.10 8.68 -16.60
C ILE A 347 -5.39 9.99 -16.19
N PHE A 348 -4.61 10.59 -17.10
CA PHE A 348 -3.85 11.80 -16.83
C PHE A 348 -4.75 13.00 -16.50
N GLU A 349 -5.76 13.29 -17.32
CA GLU A 349 -6.71 14.40 -17.10
C GLU A 349 -7.44 14.26 -15.75
N GLU A 350 -7.82 13.04 -15.38
CA GLU A 350 -8.49 12.75 -14.10
C GLU A 350 -7.56 12.94 -12.88
N PHE A 351 -6.24 12.80 -13.04
CA PHE A 351 -5.25 13.10 -12.00
C PHE A 351 -4.82 14.57 -11.96
N LYS A 352 -4.83 15.27 -13.10
CA LYS A 352 -4.51 16.71 -13.17
C LYS A 352 -5.42 17.57 -12.27
N GLY A 353 -6.69 17.16 -12.11
CA GLY A 353 -7.60 17.76 -11.13
C GLY A 353 -7.30 17.44 -9.66
N THR A 354 -6.51 16.40 -9.38
CA THR A 354 -6.16 15.90 -8.03
C THR A 354 -4.83 16.45 -7.53
N GLY A 355 -3.84 16.58 -8.41
CA GLY A 355 -2.52 17.15 -8.12
C GLY A 355 -2.55 18.64 -7.80
N ASN A 356 -1.47 19.14 -7.20
CA ASN A 356 -1.24 20.57 -6.97
C ASN A 356 0.18 21.03 -7.37
N SER A 357 1.01 20.15 -7.92
CA SER A 357 2.25 20.48 -8.64
C SER A 357 2.34 19.61 -9.88
N GLU A 358 2.75 20.20 -11.00
CA GLU A 358 2.96 19.53 -12.28
C GLU A 358 4.38 19.87 -12.77
N LEU A 359 5.25 18.88 -12.93
CA LEU A 359 6.56 19.01 -13.57
C LEU A 359 6.51 18.28 -14.91
N VAL A 360 6.50 19.01 -16.01
CA VAL A 360 6.27 18.46 -17.34
C VAL A 360 7.60 18.23 -18.05
N LEU A 361 7.80 17.03 -18.63
CA LEU A 361 8.97 16.71 -19.44
C LEU A 361 8.65 16.75 -20.93
N SER A 362 9.49 17.45 -21.71
CA SER A 362 9.33 17.60 -23.15
C SER A 362 10.08 16.52 -23.93
N ARG A 363 9.35 15.83 -24.81
CA ARG A 363 9.95 14.92 -25.79
C ARG A 363 10.88 15.65 -26.77
N GLU A 364 10.55 16.88 -27.16
CA GLU A 364 11.39 17.66 -28.10
C GLU A 364 12.77 17.96 -27.51
N LEU A 365 12.83 18.35 -26.22
CA LEU A 365 14.09 18.57 -25.52
C LEU A 365 14.91 17.27 -25.40
N ALA A 366 14.26 16.17 -25.04
CA ALA A 366 14.90 14.86 -24.92
C ALA A 366 15.45 14.34 -26.27
N ASP A 367 14.69 14.47 -27.36
CA ASP A 367 15.13 14.08 -28.71
C ASP A 367 16.32 14.92 -29.19
N ARG A 368 16.40 16.19 -28.75
CA ARG A 368 17.53 17.11 -28.95
C ARG A 368 18.69 16.91 -27.96
N ARG A 369 18.58 15.95 -27.02
CA ARG A 369 19.53 15.67 -25.93
C ARG A 369 19.78 16.83 -24.97
N ILE A 370 18.77 17.68 -24.78
CA ILE A 370 18.80 18.78 -23.81
C ILE A 370 18.24 18.24 -22.49
N TYR A 371 19.08 18.20 -21.45
CA TYR A 371 18.73 17.70 -20.12
C TYR A 371 19.06 18.74 -19.03
N PRO A 372 18.25 18.86 -17.96
CA PRO A 372 16.98 18.16 -17.75
C PRO A 372 15.93 18.58 -18.78
N ALA A 373 15.16 17.62 -19.29
CA ALA A 373 14.23 17.83 -20.40
C ALA A 373 12.89 18.43 -19.91
N ILE A 374 12.93 19.43 -19.02
CA ILE A 374 11.76 20.03 -18.38
C ILE A 374 11.17 21.12 -19.28
N ASP A 375 9.87 21.05 -19.51
CA ASP A 375 9.09 22.11 -20.14
C ASP A 375 8.74 23.17 -19.07
N LEU A 376 9.52 24.26 -19.04
CA LEU A 376 9.38 25.29 -17.99
C LEU A 376 8.00 25.97 -18.05
N PRO A 377 7.48 26.42 -19.21
CA PRO A 377 6.16 27.07 -19.29
C PRO A 377 4.97 26.18 -18.89
N LEU A 378 5.08 24.86 -19.02
CA LEU A 378 4.04 23.92 -18.61
C LEU A 378 4.21 23.37 -17.19
N SER A 379 5.33 23.65 -16.52
CA SER A 379 5.60 23.22 -15.15
C SER A 379 5.20 24.31 -14.16
N ALA A 380 4.51 23.95 -13.08
CA ALA A 380 4.07 24.90 -12.05
C ALA A 380 3.67 24.22 -10.73
N THR A 381 3.84 24.94 -9.61
CA THR A 381 3.27 24.57 -8.30
C THR A 381 2.14 25.53 -7.92
N ARG A 382 0.98 24.99 -7.52
CA ARG A 382 -0.12 25.82 -6.98
C ARG A 382 0.21 26.29 -5.58
N LYS A 383 0.10 27.60 -5.37
CA LYS A 383 0.47 28.30 -4.12
C LYS A 383 1.96 28.26 -3.80
N GLU A 384 2.80 28.45 -4.80
CA GLU A 384 4.26 28.51 -4.63
C GLU A 384 4.71 29.71 -3.77
N GLU A 385 3.88 30.76 -3.65
CA GLU A 385 4.09 31.88 -2.71
C GLU A 385 4.06 31.47 -1.21
N LEU A 386 3.71 30.21 -0.90
CA LEU A 386 3.80 29.65 0.44
C LEU A 386 5.08 28.82 0.67
N LEU A 387 5.88 28.61 -0.38
CA LEU A 387 7.09 27.77 -0.36
C LEU A 387 8.36 28.57 -0.62
N LEU A 388 8.28 29.63 -1.43
CA LEU A 388 9.39 30.51 -1.78
C LEU A 388 9.37 31.77 -0.89
N ASP A 389 10.55 32.34 -0.66
CA ASP A 389 10.73 33.69 -0.14
C ASP A 389 10.54 34.78 -1.22
N GLU A 390 10.41 36.05 -0.82
CA GLU A 390 10.22 37.23 -1.70
C GLU A 390 11.52 37.71 -2.37
#